data_AF-A0A1F8C1J5-F1
#
_entry.id   AF-A0A1F8C1J5-F1
#
_cell.length_a   1.000
_cell.length_b   1.000
_cell.length_c   1.000
_cell.angle_alpha   90.00
_cell.angle_beta   90.00
_cell.angle_gamma   90.00
#
_symmetry.space_group_name_H-M   'P 1'
#
loop_
_entity.id
_entity.type
_entity.pdbx_description
1 polymer ?
#
loop_
_entity_poly.entity_id
_entity_poly.type
_entity_poly.pdbx_seq_one_letter_code
_entity_poly.pdbx_strand_id
1 'polypeptide(L)'
;MSILKRPLAQRASGPWGVRNLKRIKGFTLVELLVVIGILGILLAIVLVALNPARQFSQANNTARRNDVNALLNAIHQFAADNRGTLPAGIPVDPDPAASISDTGVDICADISPTYIALLPTDPGLETDPIADCTVAYDTGYTVVQDASGRVTVAAPSAELSESISVTR
;
A
#
# COMPACT_ATOMS: atom_id res chain seq x y z
N MET A 1 79.35 37.25 7.42
CA MET A 1 78.58 36.18 6.76
C MET A 1 77.24 36.77 6.29
N SER A 2 77.25 37.74 5.38
CA SER A 2 77.00 37.58 3.93
C SER A 2 75.60 37.04 3.60
N ILE A 3 74.69 38.00 3.43
CA ILE A 3 73.38 37.91 2.78
C ILE A 3 73.56 37.39 1.35
N LEU A 4 72.82 36.34 0.95
CA LEU A 4 72.52 36.11 -0.47
C LEU A 4 71.05 35.73 -0.66
N LYS A 5 70.33 36.70 -1.24
CA LYS A 5 68.98 36.61 -1.80
C LYS A 5 68.90 35.45 -2.79
N ARG A 6 67.90 34.59 -2.65
CA ARG A 6 67.48 33.67 -3.73
C ARG A 6 66.62 34.46 -4.73
N PRO A 7 66.93 34.44 -6.05
CA PRO A 7 66.18 35.20 -7.04
C PRO A 7 64.80 34.58 -7.32
N LEU A 8 63.81 35.45 -7.51
CA LEU A 8 62.44 35.11 -7.91
C LEU A 8 62.35 34.88 -9.42
N ALA A 9 61.66 33.78 -9.76
CA ALA A 9 60.71 33.64 -10.85
C ALA A 9 61.01 34.29 -12.23
N GLN A 10 61.25 33.43 -13.23
CA GLN A 10 60.72 33.66 -14.58
C GLN A 10 60.06 32.36 -15.07
N ARG A 11 58.75 32.25 -14.84
CA ARG A 11 57.91 31.24 -15.47
C ARG A 11 57.28 31.90 -16.69
N ALA A 12 57.74 31.47 -17.86
CA ALA A 12 57.31 31.94 -19.16
C ALA A 12 55.77 32.02 -19.28
N SER A 13 55.27 33.21 -19.59
CA SER A 13 53.90 33.43 -20.05
C SER A 13 53.78 32.98 -21.51
N GLY A 14 53.30 31.75 -21.74
CA GLY A 14 52.83 31.35 -23.06
C GLY A 14 51.58 32.15 -23.45
N PRO A 15 51.36 32.47 -24.74
CA PRO A 15 50.15 33.13 -25.18
C PRO A 15 48.98 32.15 -24.97
N TRP A 16 48.00 32.55 -24.15
CA TRP A 16 46.80 31.76 -23.93
C TRP A 16 46.01 31.75 -25.25
N GLY A 17 46.14 30.65 -26.00
CA GLY A 17 45.36 30.43 -27.21
C GLY A 17 43.87 30.50 -26.89
N VAL A 18 43.19 31.48 -27.49
CA VAL A 18 41.75 31.66 -27.37
C VAL A 18 41.07 30.46 -28.03
N ARG A 19 40.61 29.49 -27.23
CA ARG A 19 39.82 28.37 -27.73
C ARG A 19 38.49 28.92 -28.24
N ASN A 20 38.29 28.90 -29.55
CA ASN A 20 37.00 29.20 -30.17
C ASN A 20 35.94 28.23 -29.62
N LEU A 21 35.12 28.70 -28.66
CA LEU A 21 33.94 27.99 -28.20
C LEU A 21 32.97 27.93 -29.38
N LYS A 22 32.84 26.75 -30.01
CA LYS A 22 31.80 26.51 -31.01
C LYS A 22 30.46 26.88 -30.38
N ARG A 23 29.71 27.81 -30.98
CA ARG A 23 28.32 28.09 -30.59
C ARG A 23 27.51 26.81 -30.76
N ILE A 24 27.09 26.22 -29.63
CA ILE A 24 26.11 25.16 -29.62
C ILE A 24 24.78 25.80 -30.01
N LYS A 25 24.13 25.30 -31.05
CA LYS A 25 22.78 25.75 -31.42
C LYS A 25 21.84 25.35 -30.28
N GLY A 26 21.19 26.33 -29.67
CA GLY A 26 20.12 26.10 -28.69
C GLY A 26 18.82 25.71 -29.37
N PHE A 27 17.92 25.07 -28.62
CA PHE A 27 16.57 24.78 -29.08
C PHE A 27 15.80 26.07 -29.35
N THR A 28 14.99 26.06 -30.41
CA THR A 28 14.03 27.11 -30.70
C THR A 28 12.79 26.96 -29.80
N LEU A 29 12.12 28.08 -29.54
CA LEU A 29 10.85 28.06 -28.78
C LEU A 29 9.78 27.21 -29.47
N VAL A 30 9.78 27.19 -30.80
CA VAL A 30 8.82 26.42 -31.61
C VAL A 30 9.07 24.92 -31.46
N GLU A 31 10.33 24.48 -31.45
CA GLU A 31 10.67 23.07 -31.23
C GLU A 31 10.17 22.58 -29.87
N LEU A 32 10.36 23.35 -28.79
CA LEU A 32 9.86 22.97 -27.47
C LEU A 32 8.32 22.97 -27.40
N LEU A 33 7.66 23.92 -28.07
CA LEU A 33 6.20 24.00 -28.11
C LEU A 33 5.56 22.79 -28.79
N VAL A 34 6.12 22.36 -29.93
CA VAL A 34 5.62 21.16 -30.63
C VAL A 34 5.85 19.91 -29.78
N VAL A 35 6.99 19.80 -29.09
CA VAL A 35 7.31 18.65 -28.24
C VAL A 35 6.33 18.52 -27.08
N ILE A 36 6.05 19.59 -26.34
CA ILE A 36 5.09 19.51 -25.23
C ILE A 36 3.67 19.23 -25.74
N GLY A 37 3.32 19.70 -26.95
CA GLY A 37 2.07 19.37 -27.61
C GLY A 37 1.92 17.88 -27.90
N ILE A 38 2.95 17.26 -28.48
CA ILE A 38 2.97 15.81 -28.74
C ILE A 38 2.96 15.02 -27.42
N LEU A 39 3.73 15.44 -26.42
CA LEU A 39 3.75 14.81 -25.09
C LEU A 39 2.36 14.85 -24.42
N GLY A 40 1.64 15.96 -24.53
CA GLY A 40 0.27 16.07 -24.01
C GLY A 40 -0.70 15.07 -24.66
N ILE A 41 -0.63 14.91 -25.99
CA ILE A 41 -1.46 13.96 -26.73
C ILE A 41 -1.15 12.52 -26.32
N LEU A 42 0.14 12.15 -26.27
CA LEU A 42 0.56 10.81 -25.87
C LEU A 42 0.12 10.50 -24.44
N LEU A 43 0.25 11.46 -23.50
CA LEU A 43 -0.15 11.28 -22.12
C LEU A 43 -1.67 11.06 -21.98
N ALA A 44 -2.49 11.81 -22.73
CA ALA A 44 -3.94 11.63 -22.72
C ALA A 44 -4.36 10.23 -23.20
N ILE A 45 -3.74 9.72 -24.27
CA ILE A 45 -4.02 8.37 -24.80
C ILE A 45 -3.65 7.31 -23.75
N VAL A 46 -2.49 7.45 -23.09
CA VAL A 46 -2.03 6.50 -22.07
C VAL A 46 -2.98 6.44 -20.87
N LEU A 47 -3.47 7.59 -20.38
CA LEU A 47 -4.39 7.62 -19.24
C LEU A 47 -5.71 6.90 -19.53
N VAL A 48 -6.27 7.10 -20.73
CA VAL A 48 -7.49 6.40 -21.15
C VAL A 48 -7.23 4.89 -21.26
N ALA A 49 -6.07 4.48 -21.78
CA ALA A 49 -5.72 3.07 -21.94
C ALA A 49 -5.50 2.33 -20.62
N LEU A 50 -4.94 3.00 -19.60
CA LEU A 50 -4.59 2.35 -18.33
C LEU A 50 -5.76 2.14 -17.36
N ASN A 51 -6.84 2.91 -17.50
CA ASN A 51 -8.00 2.89 -16.58
C ASN A 51 -7.57 2.82 -15.09
N PRO A 52 -6.97 3.90 -14.55
CA PRO A 52 -6.41 3.90 -13.20
C PRO A 52 -7.43 3.53 -12.12
N ALA A 53 -8.71 3.90 -12.29
CA ALA A 53 -9.78 3.54 -11.37
C ALA A 53 -9.88 2.02 -11.18
N ARG A 54 -9.84 1.26 -12.29
CA ARG A 54 -9.85 -0.21 -12.22
C ARG A 54 -8.61 -0.78 -11.54
N GLN A 55 -7.44 -0.17 -11.75
CA GLN A 55 -6.20 -0.60 -11.10
C GLN A 55 -6.23 -0.39 -9.58
N PHE A 56 -6.80 0.74 -9.12
CA PHE A 56 -7.01 0.96 -7.69
C PHE A 56 -7.98 -0.07 -7.10
N SER A 57 -9.10 -0.36 -7.76
CA SER A 57 -10.02 -1.41 -7.31
C SER A 57 -9.35 -2.79 -7.21
N GLN A 58 -8.46 -3.13 -8.15
CA GLN A 58 -7.69 -4.38 -8.09
C GLN A 58 -6.68 -4.41 -6.94
N ALA A 59 -6.03 -3.27 -6.66
CA ALA A 59 -5.15 -3.14 -5.50
C ALA A 59 -5.91 -3.31 -4.18
N ASN A 60 -7.08 -2.67 -4.06
CA ASN A 60 -7.96 -2.81 -2.89
C ASN A 60 -8.42 -4.25 -2.69
N ASN A 61 -8.86 -4.93 -3.75
CA ASN A 61 -9.23 -6.35 -3.69
C ASN A 61 -8.04 -7.24 -3.31
N THR A 62 -6.82 -6.89 -3.72
CA THR A 62 -5.61 -7.62 -3.31
C THR A 62 -5.33 -7.43 -1.81
N ALA A 63 -5.48 -6.22 -1.29
CA ALA A 63 -5.38 -5.96 0.15
C ALA A 63 -6.44 -6.76 0.93
N ARG A 64 -7.72 -6.67 0.54
CA ARG A 64 -8.83 -7.45 1.13
C ARG A 64 -8.53 -8.94 1.18
N ARG A 65 -7.99 -9.53 0.10
CA ARG A 65 -7.59 -10.94 0.05
C ARG A 65 -6.53 -11.29 1.08
N ASN A 66 -5.54 -10.42 1.27
CA ASN A 66 -4.50 -10.63 2.28
C ASN A 66 -5.08 -10.50 3.69
N ASP A 67 -5.95 -9.51 3.90
CA ASP A 67 -6.55 -9.20 5.20
C ASP A 67 -7.47 -10.33 5.68
N VAL A 68 -8.38 -10.82 4.83
CA VAL A 68 -9.25 -11.95 5.20
C VAL A 68 -8.45 -13.22 5.52
N ASN A 69 -7.32 -13.43 4.84
CA ASN A 69 -6.41 -14.54 5.13
C ASN A 69 -5.67 -14.34 6.46
N ALA A 70 -5.23 -13.12 6.75
CA ALA A 70 -4.55 -12.77 7.99
C ALA A 70 -5.48 -12.93 9.20
N LEU A 71 -6.71 -12.42 9.10
CA LEU A 71 -7.76 -12.57 10.11
C LEU A 71 -8.09 -14.04 10.36
N LEU A 72 -8.36 -14.81 9.30
CA LEU A 72 -8.67 -16.22 9.43
C LEU A 72 -7.52 -17.00 10.08
N ASN A 73 -6.28 -16.75 9.67
CA ASN A 73 -5.11 -17.36 10.28
C ASN A 73 -4.97 -17.00 11.77
N ALA A 74 -5.26 -15.76 12.16
CA ALA A 74 -5.20 -15.34 13.55
C ALA A 74 -6.28 -16.04 14.40
N ILE A 75 -7.51 -16.13 13.87
CA ILE A 75 -8.62 -16.86 14.51
C ILE A 75 -8.25 -18.35 14.71
N HIS A 76 -7.68 -19.01 13.70
CA HIS A 76 -7.27 -20.42 13.85
C HIS A 76 -6.09 -20.62 14.80
N GLN A 77 -5.15 -19.67 14.87
CA GLN A 77 -4.05 -19.74 15.84
C GLN A 77 -4.58 -19.58 17.26
N PHE A 78 -5.50 -18.63 17.50
CA PHE A 78 -6.20 -18.52 18.77
C PHE A 78 -6.90 -19.83 19.14
N ALA A 79 -7.62 -20.43 18.18
CA ALA A 79 -8.31 -21.69 18.41
C ALA A 79 -7.35 -22.84 18.75
N ALA A 80 -6.20 -22.92 18.08
CA ALA A 80 -5.19 -23.94 18.33
C ALA A 80 -4.67 -23.87 19.78
N ASP A 81 -4.46 -22.66 20.31
CA ASP A 81 -4.00 -22.45 21.69
C ASP A 81 -5.12 -22.62 22.72
N ASN A 82 -6.37 -22.36 22.34
CA ASN A 82 -7.56 -22.42 23.20
C ASN A 82 -8.36 -23.73 23.04
N ARG A 83 -7.68 -24.85 22.78
CA ARG A 83 -8.28 -26.21 22.71
C ARG A 83 -9.41 -26.34 21.67
N GLY A 84 -9.30 -25.64 20.56
CA GLY A 84 -10.30 -25.59 19.48
C GLY A 84 -11.44 -24.60 19.72
N THR A 85 -11.40 -23.82 20.80
CA THR A 85 -12.42 -22.79 21.08
C THR A 85 -12.13 -21.55 20.23
N LEU A 86 -13.13 -21.11 19.46
CA LEU A 86 -13.04 -19.88 18.67
C LEU A 86 -13.22 -18.63 19.56
N PRO A 87 -12.82 -17.43 19.07
CA PRO A 87 -13.21 -16.17 19.68
C PRO A 87 -14.73 -16.09 19.89
N ALA A 88 -15.14 -15.43 20.97
CA ALA A 88 -16.55 -15.37 21.35
C ALA A 88 -17.37 -14.56 20.35
N GLY A 89 -18.67 -14.89 20.24
CA GLY A 89 -19.63 -14.10 19.45
C GLY A 89 -19.63 -14.37 17.95
N ILE A 90 -18.74 -15.23 17.44
CA ILE A 90 -18.80 -15.65 16.03
C ILE A 90 -20.14 -16.38 15.79
N PRO A 91 -21.00 -15.89 14.87
CA PRO A 91 -22.28 -16.52 14.59
C PRO A 91 -22.07 -17.89 13.92
N VAL A 92 -23.00 -18.80 14.18
CA VAL A 92 -23.00 -20.15 13.59
C VAL A 92 -24.19 -20.26 12.64
N ASP A 93 -23.98 -20.82 11.46
CA ASP A 93 -25.06 -21.08 10.50
C ASP A 93 -26.28 -21.72 11.19
N PRO A 94 -27.51 -21.21 10.97
CA PRO A 94 -27.92 -20.32 9.87
C PRO A 94 -27.89 -18.82 10.20
N ASP A 95 -27.27 -18.40 11.30
CA ASP A 95 -27.18 -16.97 11.63
C ASP A 95 -26.32 -16.24 10.58
N PRO A 96 -26.71 -15.02 10.16
CA PRO A 96 -25.98 -14.30 9.13
C PRO A 96 -24.55 -13.95 9.61
N ALA A 97 -23.62 -13.86 8.66
CA ALA A 97 -22.28 -13.37 8.95
C ALA A 97 -22.32 -11.99 9.60
N ALA A 98 -21.51 -11.80 10.63
CA ALA A 98 -21.49 -10.59 11.43
C ALA A 98 -20.18 -9.82 11.22
N SER A 99 -20.26 -8.49 11.28
CA SER A 99 -19.10 -7.60 11.14
C SER A 99 -18.11 -7.79 12.28
N ILE A 100 -16.83 -7.89 11.95
CA ILE A 100 -15.74 -7.87 12.93
C ILE A 100 -15.53 -6.41 13.36
N SER A 101 -16.10 -6.07 14.51
CA SER A 101 -16.25 -4.70 15.00
C SER A 101 -16.60 -4.71 16.50
N ASP A 102 -16.49 -3.56 17.17
CA ASP A 102 -16.87 -3.41 18.59
C ASP A 102 -18.37 -3.59 18.84
N THR A 103 -19.20 -3.36 17.82
CA THR A 103 -20.67 -3.51 17.90
C THR A 103 -21.20 -4.81 17.33
N GLY A 104 -20.35 -5.60 16.67
CA GLY A 104 -20.66 -6.90 16.08
C GLY A 104 -19.96 -8.03 16.81
N VAL A 105 -19.04 -8.71 16.13
CA VAL A 105 -18.16 -9.71 16.74
C VAL A 105 -16.86 -9.03 17.17
N ASP A 106 -16.72 -8.80 18.47
CA ASP A 106 -15.50 -8.26 19.04
C ASP A 106 -14.48 -9.36 19.28
N ILE A 107 -13.55 -9.53 18.34
CA ILE A 107 -12.43 -10.49 18.45
C ILE A 107 -11.09 -9.80 18.68
N CYS A 108 -11.05 -8.46 18.74
CA CYS A 108 -9.81 -7.70 18.69
C CYS A 108 -8.86 -8.08 19.84
N ALA A 109 -9.39 -8.10 21.07
CA ALA A 109 -8.61 -8.45 22.26
C ALA A 109 -8.21 -9.94 22.32
N ASP A 110 -8.94 -10.81 21.61
CA ASP A 110 -8.64 -12.25 21.53
C ASP A 110 -7.47 -12.51 20.58
N ILE A 111 -7.44 -11.84 19.42
CA ILE A 111 -6.46 -12.13 18.36
C ILE A 111 -5.26 -11.17 18.31
N SER A 112 -5.42 -9.93 18.78
CA SER A 112 -4.38 -8.89 18.76
C SER A 112 -3.94 -8.51 20.18
N PRO A 113 -2.64 -8.28 20.43
CA PRO A 113 -1.51 -8.30 19.50
C PRO A 113 -0.84 -9.68 19.31
N THR A 114 -1.38 -10.73 19.91
CA THR A 114 -0.70 -12.04 20.05
C THR A 114 -0.58 -12.80 18.74
N TYR A 115 -1.67 -12.89 17.96
CA TYR A 115 -1.75 -13.70 16.73
C TYR A 115 -1.72 -12.86 15.46
N ILE A 116 -2.06 -11.58 15.58
CA ILE A 116 -1.93 -10.55 14.55
C ILE A 116 -1.48 -9.24 15.19
N ALA A 117 -0.55 -8.54 14.55
CA ALA A 117 0.04 -7.32 15.11
C ALA A 117 -0.99 -6.19 15.27
N LEU A 118 -1.85 -6.02 14.25
CA LEU A 118 -2.92 -5.02 14.18
C LEU A 118 -4.09 -5.64 13.42
N LEU A 119 -5.33 -5.30 13.76
CA LEU A 119 -6.48 -5.74 12.97
C LEU A 119 -6.51 -4.95 11.66
N PRO A 120 -6.51 -5.62 10.49
CA PRO A 120 -6.63 -4.93 9.22
C PRO A 120 -8.03 -4.30 9.08
N THR A 121 -8.09 -3.21 8.34
CA THR A 121 -9.30 -2.47 8.00
C THR A 121 -9.49 -2.46 6.50
N ASP A 122 -10.74 -2.57 6.03
CA ASP A 122 -11.04 -2.51 4.60
C ASP A 122 -10.53 -1.19 4.02
N PRO A 123 -9.78 -1.20 2.90
CA PRO A 123 -9.21 0.01 2.33
C PRO A 123 -10.28 1.04 1.94
N GLY A 124 -11.52 0.62 1.68
CA GLY A 124 -12.63 1.53 1.38
C GLY A 124 -13.15 2.33 2.58
N LEU A 125 -12.74 2.00 3.81
CA LEU A 125 -13.08 2.77 5.01
C LEU A 125 -12.16 3.97 5.23
N GLU A 126 -11.00 4.03 4.56
CA GLU A 126 -10.00 5.10 4.68
C GLU A 126 -9.54 5.33 6.15
N THR A 127 -9.52 4.26 6.94
CA THR A 127 -9.11 4.23 8.36
C THR A 127 -7.85 3.39 8.55
N ASP A 128 -6.96 3.84 9.44
CA ASP A 128 -5.77 3.08 9.82
C ASP A 128 -6.13 1.71 10.43
N PRO A 129 -5.24 0.69 10.32
CA PRO A 129 -5.42 -0.60 10.99
C PRO A 129 -5.62 -0.42 12.50
N ILE A 130 -6.50 -1.23 13.08
CA ILE A 130 -6.90 -1.09 14.48
C ILE A 130 -5.78 -1.59 15.40
N ALA A 131 -5.26 -0.67 16.21
CA ALA A 131 -4.22 -0.91 17.20
C ALA A 131 -4.73 -0.98 18.65
N ASP A 132 -5.89 -0.37 18.90
CA ASP A 132 -6.49 -0.25 20.23
C ASP A 132 -7.88 -0.88 20.20
N CYS A 133 -8.04 -1.99 20.91
CA CYS A 133 -9.30 -2.72 21.01
C CYS A 133 -10.28 -2.10 22.03
N THR A 134 -9.92 -1.02 22.70
CA THR A 134 -10.76 -0.37 23.72
C THR A 134 -11.62 0.78 23.18
N VAL A 135 -11.34 1.20 21.93
CA VAL A 135 -12.12 2.20 21.21
C VAL A 135 -13.07 1.53 20.23
N ALA A 136 -14.12 2.25 19.82
CA ALA A 136 -15.02 1.77 18.78
C ALA A 136 -14.24 1.53 17.47
N TYR A 137 -14.49 0.40 16.82
CA TYR A 137 -13.77 -0.01 15.63
C TYR A 137 -14.64 -0.85 14.70
N ASP A 138 -14.41 -0.70 13.40
CA ASP A 138 -14.99 -1.57 12.38
C ASP A 138 -13.90 -1.91 11.38
N THR A 139 -13.71 -3.21 11.15
CA THR A 139 -12.73 -3.67 10.16
C THR A 139 -13.29 -3.68 8.74
N GLY A 140 -14.61 -3.61 8.56
CA GLY A 140 -15.28 -3.79 7.27
C GLY A 140 -15.30 -5.24 6.77
N TYR A 141 -14.78 -6.19 7.56
CA TYR A 141 -14.80 -7.62 7.27
C TYR A 141 -15.88 -8.33 8.10
N THR A 142 -16.36 -9.47 7.60
CA THR A 142 -17.39 -10.27 8.29
C THR A 142 -16.90 -11.68 8.56
N VAL A 143 -17.39 -12.29 9.64
CA VAL A 143 -17.06 -13.67 10.03
C VAL A 143 -18.33 -14.47 10.30
N VAL A 144 -18.27 -15.77 9.95
CA VAL A 144 -19.30 -16.77 10.27
C VAL A 144 -18.65 -18.14 10.41
N GLN A 145 -19.25 -19.00 11.24
CA GLN A 145 -18.88 -20.40 11.36
C GLN A 145 -19.96 -21.30 10.77
N ASP A 146 -19.57 -22.31 10.01
CA ASP A 146 -20.52 -23.32 9.50
C ASP A 146 -20.84 -24.40 10.56
N ALA A 147 -21.88 -25.19 10.31
CA ALA A 147 -22.28 -26.29 11.22
C ALA A 147 -21.21 -27.40 11.37
N SER A 148 -20.20 -27.44 10.50
CA SER A 148 -19.06 -28.37 10.57
C SER A 148 -17.86 -27.81 11.36
N GLY A 149 -17.99 -26.58 11.84
CA GLY A 149 -17.00 -25.88 12.64
C GLY A 149 -15.99 -25.06 11.84
N ARG A 150 -16.14 -24.96 10.51
CA ARG A 150 -15.23 -24.17 9.66
C ARG A 150 -15.55 -22.70 9.74
N VAL A 151 -14.52 -21.87 9.79
CA VAL A 151 -14.67 -20.43 9.88
C VAL A 151 -14.51 -19.83 8.49
N THR A 152 -15.44 -18.95 8.13
CA THR A 152 -15.39 -18.15 6.90
C THR A 152 -15.22 -16.69 7.27
N VAL A 153 -14.18 -16.05 6.71
CA VAL A 153 -13.99 -14.60 6.76
C VAL A 153 -14.19 -14.05 5.35
N ALA A 154 -14.99 -12.99 5.22
CA ALA A 154 -15.33 -12.39 3.94
C ALA A 154 -15.16 -10.87 3.94
N ALA A 155 -14.87 -10.33 2.76
CA ALA A 155 -14.85 -8.90 2.47
C ALA A 155 -16.11 -8.52 1.67
N PRO A 156 -17.19 -8.05 2.32
CA PRO A 156 -18.45 -7.71 1.66
C PRO A 156 -18.30 -6.53 0.68
N SER A 157 -17.33 -5.65 0.92
CA SER A 157 -17.07 -4.45 0.11
C SER A 157 -16.17 -4.71 -1.11
N ALA A 158 -16.03 -5.97 -1.54
CA ALA A 158 -15.22 -6.32 -2.70
C ALA A 158 -15.70 -5.60 -3.98
N GLU A 159 -14.76 -5.01 -4.71
CA GLU A 159 -15.05 -4.20 -5.89
C GLU A 159 -15.07 -5.06 -7.17
N LEU A 160 -15.54 -4.48 -8.29
CA LEU A 160 -15.57 -5.13 -9.60
C LEU A 160 -16.45 -6.39 -9.68
N SER A 161 -17.50 -6.46 -8.85
CA SER A 161 -18.42 -7.63 -8.76
C SER A 161 -17.70 -8.94 -8.39
N GLU A 162 -16.58 -8.83 -7.69
CA GLU A 162 -15.83 -9.97 -7.19
C GLU A 162 -16.33 -10.35 -5.77
N SER A 163 -16.30 -11.64 -5.44
CA SER A 163 -16.56 -12.11 -4.09
C SER A 163 -15.25 -12.58 -3.46
N ILE A 164 -14.86 -11.99 -2.34
CA ILE A 164 -13.63 -12.35 -1.61
C ILE A 164 -14.01 -12.94 -0.27
N SER A 165 -13.83 -14.25 -0.12
CA SER A 165 -13.99 -14.97 1.14
C SER A 165 -12.99 -16.11 1.22
N VAL A 166 -12.61 -16.48 2.44
CA VAL A 166 -11.75 -17.63 2.71
C VAL A 166 -12.37 -18.44 3.84
N THR A 167 -12.41 -19.75 3.66
CA THR A 167 -12.95 -20.71 4.63
C THR A 167 -11.88 -21.72 5.00
N ARG A 168 -11.76 -22.05 6.29
CA ARG A 168 -10.89 -23.11 6.79
C ARG A 168 -11.58 -23.94 7.86
#